data_AF-K1YIA7-F1
#
_entry.id   AF-K1YIA7-F1
#
_cell.length_a   1.000
_cell.length_b   1.000
_cell.length_c   1.000
_cell.angle_alpha   90.00
_cell.angle_beta   90.00
_cell.angle_gamma   90.00
#
_symmetry.space_group_name_H-M   'P 1'
#
loop_
_entity.id
_entity.type
_entity.pdbx_description
1 polymer ?
#
loop_
_entity_poly.entity_id
_entity_poly.type
_entity_poly.pdbx_seq_one_letter_code
_entity_poly.pdbx_strand_id
1 'polypeptide(L)'
;MKGNLDGFSGSTEHPTAAVLVIGGGISGMQSALDLANAGIKVYLVESSPAIGGKMAQLDKTFPTNDCSMCIVSPKLVEVGRHRNIDLFTHSEVKGLTGEPGHFTATVVRHARYVDIKACTGCGLCEIVCPVTQISHFPALPAEGEKKTRARAKEKSIIKGPGLPRPVKSHKWTFSVETTACGMCGGCQKACLHGAVSWEKKQVAVIDQEKCTGCGACFLACPDKFKAIAIADAPDLDRSLGAAVQARSQLLKKEFAGTEQKDCIRCGLCAVTCDKVMNIGALKMVEEGIEAGVDICQVCGACASVCPVNFLSIDQVTNKTPRPLLNSFNEGLNSRKPINIHYPQAVPRVPVIDEKSCVRLNTGACGICGSLCGVGAIHYDHREEETEIAIGSVIFSPGIEVFDAGRRGEFGYGLYKNVVTSIEFERLLSASGPTSGTVSRPGDSKHPKKIAWIQCVGSRDHSCD
;
A
#
# COMPACT_ATOMS: atom_id res chain seq x y z
N MET A 1 -32.95 -7.36 -40.20
CA MET A 1 -32.69 -8.75 -39.75
C MET A 1 -33.73 -9.09 -38.70
N LYS A 2 -34.73 -9.90 -39.04
CA LYS A 2 -35.64 -10.47 -38.05
C LYS A 2 -34.87 -11.59 -37.34
N GLY A 3 -34.47 -11.34 -36.09
CA GLY A 3 -33.84 -12.35 -35.24
C GLY A 3 -34.82 -13.49 -35.03
N ASN A 4 -34.36 -14.69 -35.34
CA ASN A 4 -35.11 -15.93 -35.22
C ASN A 4 -35.40 -16.18 -33.71
N LEU A 5 -36.65 -16.00 -33.28
CA LEU A 5 -37.11 -16.26 -31.91
C LEU A 5 -37.69 -17.68 -31.75
N ASP A 6 -37.58 -18.52 -32.79
CA ASP A 6 -38.21 -19.85 -32.86
C ASP A 6 -37.51 -20.92 -31.98
N GLY A 7 -36.67 -20.51 -31.03
CA GLY A 7 -35.95 -21.40 -30.10
C GLY A 7 -36.48 -21.40 -28.65
N PHE A 8 -37.39 -20.48 -28.27
CA PHE A 8 -37.93 -20.41 -26.91
C PHE A 8 -39.22 -21.22 -26.75
N SER A 9 -39.16 -22.52 -27.01
CA SER A 9 -40.22 -23.47 -26.63
C SER A 9 -39.62 -24.52 -25.70
N GLY A 10 -39.45 -24.18 -24.41
CA GLY A 10 -38.69 -25.07 -23.54
C GLY A 10 -38.70 -24.84 -22.04
N SER A 11 -39.47 -23.92 -21.45
CA SER A 11 -39.70 -23.94 -19.98
C SER A 11 -40.94 -23.13 -19.61
N THR A 12 -41.77 -23.67 -18.72
CA THR A 12 -42.94 -22.99 -18.13
C THR A 12 -42.56 -22.04 -17.01
N GLU A 13 -41.27 -21.80 -16.82
CA GLU A 13 -40.71 -20.99 -15.74
C GLU A 13 -40.31 -19.61 -16.27
N HIS A 14 -40.80 -18.55 -15.63
CA HIS A 14 -40.42 -17.20 -16.02
C HIS A 14 -38.91 -17.00 -15.83
N PRO A 15 -38.22 -16.29 -16.76
CA PRO A 15 -36.80 -16.04 -16.64
C PRO A 15 -36.51 -15.20 -15.40
N THR A 16 -35.34 -15.42 -14.79
CA THR A 16 -34.90 -14.64 -13.64
C THR A 16 -34.73 -13.17 -14.04
N ALA A 17 -35.45 -12.27 -13.36
CA ALA A 17 -35.48 -10.84 -13.66
C ALA A 17 -34.23 -10.07 -13.15
N ALA A 18 -33.04 -10.61 -13.41
CA ALA A 18 -31.76 -10.01 -13.05
C ALA A 18 -30.69 -10.25 -14.14
N VAL A 19 -29.77 -9.31 -14.29
CA VAL A 19 -28.68 -9.37 -15.27
C VAL A 19 -27.34 -9.24 -14.56
N LEU A 20 -26.38 -10.08 -14.93
CA LEU A 20 -24.99 -9.94 -14.52
C LEU A 20 -24.21 -9.15 -15.56
N VAL A 21 -23.52 -8.11 -15.15
CA VAL A 21 -22.55 -7.39 -15.98
C VAL A 21 -21.16 -7.67 -15.45
N ILE A 22 -20.28 -8.18 -16.32
CA ILE A 22 -18.89 -8.53 -15.97
C ILE A 22 -17.96 -7.46 -16.55
N GLY A 23 -17.28 -6.73 -15.67
CA GLY A 23 -16.37 -5.63 -15.97
C GLY A 23 -17.02 -4.26 -15.77
N GLY A 24 -16.43 -3.46 -14.89
CA GLY A 24 -16.87 -2.11 -14.51
C GLY A 24 -16.22 -0.99 -15.30
N GLY A 25 -15.79 -1.25 -16.54
CA GLY A 25 -15.35 -0.21 -17.48
C GLY A 25 -16.51 0.65 -18.00
N ILE A 26 -16.22 1.61 -18.88
CA ILE A 26 -17.25 2.52 -19.43
C ILE A 26 -18.43 1.78 -20.09
N SER A 27 -18.14 0.70 -20.81
CA SER A 27 -19.16 -0.13 -21.47
C SER A 27 -20.05 -0.85 -20.44
N GLY A 28 -19.45 -1.53 -19.47
CA GLY A 28 -20.20 -2.26 -18.45
C GLY A 28 -21.01 -1.34 -17.54
N MET A 29 -20.44 -0.20 -17.13
CA MET A 29 -21.18 0.83 -16.38
C MET A 29 -22.38 1.35 -17.18
N GLN A 30 -22.22 1.63 -18.47
CA GLN A 30 -23.32 2.10 -19.32
C GLN A 30 -24.42 1.03 -19.43
N SER A 31 -24.06 -0.21 -19.73
CA SER A 31 -25.01 -1.32 -19.80
C SER A 31 -25.75 -1.54 -18.49
N ALA A 32 -25.05 -1.45 -17.35
CA ALA A 32 -25.65 -1.57 -16.04
C ALA A 32 -26.66 -0.44 -15.77
N LEU A 33 -26.31 0.81 -16.08
CA LEU A 33 -27.20 1.96 -15.89
C LEU A 33 -28.45 1.87 -16.76
N ASP A 34 -28.33 1.51 -18.04
CA ASP A 34 -29.48 1.42 -18.94
C ASP A 34 -30.49 0.36 -18.48
N LEU A 35 -30.00 -0.82 -18.09
CA LEU A 35 -30.82 -1.90 -17.54
C LEU A 35 -31.46 -1.49 -16.21
N ALA A 36 -30.67 -0.89 -15.32
CA ALA A 36 -31.13 -0.52 -14.00
C ALA A 36 -32.19 0.60 -14.02
N ASN A 37 -32.04 1.57 -14.92
CA ASN A 37 -33.00 2.63 -15.20
C ASN A 37 -34.29 2.10 -15.86
N ALA A 38 -34.20 1.00 -16.61
CA ALA A 38 -35.37 0.26 -17.10
C ALA A 38 -36.07 -0.59 -16.01
N GLY A 39 -35.59 -0.55 -14.76
CA GLY A 39 -36.18 -1.27 -13.63
C GLY A 39 -35.67 -2.71 -13.46
N ILE A 40 -34.65 -3.11 -14.21
CA ILE A 40 -34.07 -4.46 -14.15
C ILE A 40 -33.02 -4.52 -13.04
N LYS A 41 -33.01 -5.59 -12.23
CA LYS A 41 -31.95 -5.80 -11.23
C LYS A 41 -30.64 -6.12 -11.93
N VAL A 42 -29.57 -5.44 -11.55
CA VAL A 42 -28.23 -5.64 -12.10
C VAL A 42 -27.26 -6.02 -10.98
N TYR A 43 -26.46 -7.05 -11.25
CA TYR A 43 -25.26 -7.37 -10.49
C TYR A 43 -24.05 -6.96 -11.34
N LEU A 44 -23.25 -6.00 -10.88
CA LEU A 44 -22.06 -5.54 -11.59
C LEU A 44 -20.82 -6.05 -10.89
N VAL A 45 -20.03 -6.90 -11.55
CA VAL A 45 -18.81 -7.51 -11.00
C VAL A 45 -17.58 -6.87 -11.64
N GLU A 46 -16.66 -6.39 -10.80
CA GLU A 46 -15.38 -5.77 -11.19
C GLU A 46 -14.23 -6.38 -10.39
N SER A 47 -13.22 -6.89 -11.10
CA SER A 47 -12.04 -7.54 -10.52
C SER A 47 -11.15 -6.55 -9.78
N SER A 48 -11.06 -5.32 -10.27
CA SER A 48 -10.31 -4.24 -9.62
C SER A 48 -11.01 -3.78 -8.33
N PRO A 49 -10.27 -3.13 -7.41
CA PRO A 49 -10.87 -2.55 -6.20
C PRO A 49 -11.92 -1.46 -6.43
N ALA A 50 -12.03 -0.94 -7.65
CA ALA A 50 -12.95 0.12 -8.03
C ALA A 50 -13.30 0.03 -9.52
N ILE A 51 -14.49 0.48 -9.88
CA ILE A 51 -14.95 0.59 -11.28
C ILE A 51 -14.29 1.76 -12.00
N GLY A 52 -14.40 1.83 -13.34
CA GLY A 52 -13.88 2.92 -14.18
C GLY A 52 -13.05 2.44 -15.37
N GLY A 53 -12.35 1.32 -15.22
CA GLY A 53 -11.53 0.70 -16.25
C GLY A 53 -10.44 1.63 -16.82
N LYS A 54 -9.96 1.30 -18.04
CA LYS A 54 -8.93 2.09 -18.73
C LYS A 54 -9.33 3.55 -18.99
N MET A 55 -10.61 3.84 -19.17
CA MET A 55 -11.07 5.21 -19.40
C MET A 55 -10.75 6.12 -18.20
N ALA A 56 -10.82 5.61 -16.97
CA ALA A 56 -10.45 6.37 -15.77
C ALA A 56 -8.95 6.74 -15.70
N GLN A 57 -8.09 6.04 -16.45
CA GLN A 57 -6.65 6.33 -16.55
C GLN A 57 -6.32 7.44 -17.56
N LEU A 58 -7.19 7.73 -18.52
CA LEU A 58 -6.94 8.74 -19.55
C LEU A 58 -7.02 10.15 -18.97
N ASP A 59 -6.24 11.08 -19.52
CA ASP A 59 -6.39 12.50 -19.20
C ASP A 59 -7.57 13.10 -19.97
N LYS A 60 -7.54 12.94 -21.30
CA LYS A 60 -8.55 13.47 -22.23
C LYS A 60 -9.03 12.40 -23.21
N THR A 61 -10.13 12.71 -23.89
CA THR A 61 -10.75 11.81 -24.87
C THR A 61 -10.96 12.53 -26.20
N PHE A 62 -10.48 11.92 -27.28
CA PHE A 62 -10.74 12.42 -28.64
C PHE A 62 -12.17 12.05 -29.07
N PRO A 63 -12.79 12.77 -30.03
CA PRO A 63 -12.26 13.93 -30.75
C PRO A 63 -12.47 15.28 -30.03
N THR A 64 -13.28 15.31 -28.98
CA THR A 64 -13.68 16.56 -28.30
C THR A 64 -12.59 17.13 -27.39
N ASN A 65 -11.61 16.30 -27.02
CA ASN A 65 -10.59 16.61 -26.01
C ASN A 65 -11.17 16.94 -24.64
N ASP A 66 -12.35 16.40 -24.33
CA ASP A 66 -12.94 16.48 -23.01
C ASP A 66 -12.09 15.69 -22.01
N CYS A 67 -12.02 16.19 -20.77
CA CYS A 67 -11.44 15.46 -19.65
C CYS A 67 -12.17 14.13 -19.47
N SER A 68 -11.42 13.02 -19.50
CA SER A 68 -11.99 11.68 -19.38
C SER A 68 -12.77 11.51 -18.09
N MET A 69 -12.19 11.97 -16.98
CA MET A 69 -12.81 11.89 -15.67
C MET A 69 -14.10 12.71 -15.55
N CYS A 70 -14.27 13.79 -16.34
CA CYS A 70 -15.51 14.57 -16.37
C CYS A 70 -16.67 13.78 -17.00
N ILE A 71 -16.39 12.87 -17.94
CA ILE A 71 -17.38 12.00 -18.56
C ILE A 71 -17.66 10.78 -17.67
N VAL A 72 -16.61 10.22 -17.07
CA VAL A 72 -16.69 8.98 -16.29
C VAL A 72 -17.25 9.21 -14.88
N SER A 73 -16.90 10.30 -14.20
CA SER A 73 -17.29 10.54 -12.80
C SER A 73 -18.79 10.51 -12.53
N PRO A 74 -19.66 11.14 -13.36
CA PRO A 74 -21.10 11.05 -13.16
C PRO A 74 -21.60 9.59 -13.16
N LYS A 75 -21.11 8.78 -14.11
CA LYS A 75 -21.47 7.36 -14.23
C LYS A 75 -20.96 6.54 -13.05
N LEU A 76 -19.73 6.80 -12.59
CA LEU A 76 -19.18 6.15 -11.39
C LEU A 76 -20.10 6.37 -10.18
N VAL A 77 -20.50 7.62 -9.95
CA VAL A 77 -21.36 8.00 -8.81
C VAL A 77 -22.76 7.42 -8.94
N GLU A 78 -23.33 7.46 -10.15
CA GLU A 78 -24.66 6.90 -10.42
C GLU A 78 -24.67 5.40 -10.18
N VAL A 79 -23.74 4.65 -10.78
CA VAL A 79 -23.59 3.20 -10.57
C VAL A 79 -23.41 2.87 -9.10
N GLY A 80 -22.52 3.58 -8.39
CA GLY A 80 -22.23 3.32 -6.98
C GLY A 80 -23.37 3.62 -6.01
N ARG A 81 -24.44 4.29 -6.46
CA ARG A 81 -25.60 4.67 -5.63
C ARG A 81 -26.93 4.14 -6.17
N HIS A 82 -26.93 3.47 -7.31
CA HIS A 82 -28.16 3.06 -7.97
C HIS A 82 -28.84 1.92 -7.21
N ARG A 83 -30.13 2.06 -6.86
CA ARG A 83 -30.86 1.07 -6.04
C ARG A 83 -31.03 -0.30 -6.71
N ASN A 84 -31.06 -0.33 -8.03
CA ASN A 84 -31.14 -1.56 -8.81
C ASN A 84 -29.77 -2.15 -9.20
N ILE A 85 -28.65 -1.57 -8.77
CA ILE A 85 -27.31 -2.10 -9.06
C ILE A 85 -26.66 -2.56 -7.76
N ASP A 86 -26.37 -3.86 -7.68
CA ASP A 86 -25.49 -4.41 -6.64
C ASP A 86 -24.08 -4.49 -7.21
N LEU A 87 -23.20 -3.64 -6.68
CA LEU A 87 -21.82 -3.52 -7.14
C LEU A 87 -20.88 -4.42 -6.31
N PHE A 88 -20.26 -5.39 -6.97
CA PHE A 88 -19.19 -6.22 -6.43
C PHE A 88 -17.85 -5.75 -7.00
N THR A 89 -17.06 -5.06 -6.18
CA THR A 89 -15.68 -4.69 -6.52
C THR A 89 -14.69 -5.58 -5.79
N HIS A 90 -13.50 -5.73 -6.35
CA HIS A 90 -12.54 -6.71 -5.88
C HIS A 90 -13.14 -8.12 -5.94
N SER A 91 -13.83 -8.42 -7.05
CA SER A 91 -14.62 -9.62 -7.22
C SER A 91 -14.52 -10.17 -8.64
N GLU A 92 -14.55 -11.49 -8.77
CA GLU A 92 -14.45 -12.19 -10.06
C GLU A 92 -15.56 -13.24 -10.19
N VAL A 93 -15.96 -13.52 -11.42
CA VAL A 93 -16.88 -14.62 -11.72
C VAL A 93 -16.07 -15.89 -11.91
N LYS A 94 -16.22 -16.84 -10.97
CA LYS A 94 -15.51 -18.13 -10.99
C LYS A 94 -16.17 -19.14 -11.92
N GLY A 95 -17.48 -19.07 -12.06
CA GLY A 95 -18.24 -20.01 -12.87
C GLY A 95 -19.62 -19.50 -13.23
N LEU A 96 -20.17 -20.06 -14.31
CA LEU A 96 -21.53 -19.83 -14.77
C LEU A 96 -22.12 -21.18 -15.17
N THR A 97 -23.26 -21.53 -14.60
CA THR A 97 -24.00 -22.75 -14.93
C THR A 97 -25.45 -22.40 -15.28
N GLY A 98 -26.18 -23.34 -15.88
CA GLY A 98 -27.58 -23.14 -16.29
C GLY A 98 -27.75 -22.84 -17.77
N GLU A 99 -28.92 -22.31 -18.13
CA GLU A 99 -29.36 -22.06 -19.51
C GLU A 99 -29.93 -20.64 -19.68
N PRO A 100 -30.10 -20.13 -20.92
CA PRO A 100 -30.64 -18.79 -21.14
C PRO A 100 -31.96 -18.54 -20.40
N GLY A 101 -31.99 -17.52 -19.54
CA GLY A 101 -33.13 -17.21 -18.66
C GLY A 101 -32.98 -17.72 -17.22
N HIS A 102 -32.10 -18.70 -16.98
CA HIS A 102 -31.95 -19.41 -15.71
C HIS A 102 -30.48 -19.79 -15.45
N PHE A 103 -29.61 -18.78 -15.41
CA PHE A 103 -28.21 -18.95 -15.05
C PHE A 103 -28.00 -18.82 -13.54
N THR A 104 -26.99 -19.53 -13.04
CA THR A 104 -26.42 -19.31 -11.71
C THR A 104 -24.95 -18.95 -11.87
N ALA A 105 -24.58 -17.76 -11.41
CA ALA A 105 -23.20 -17.30 -11.41
C ALA A 105 -22.58 -17.49 -10.02
N THR A 106 -21.37 -18.05 -9.96
CA THR A 106 -20.56 -18.11 -8.74
C THR A 106 -19.59 -16.93 -8.75
N VAL A 107 -19.80 -15.99 -7.83
CA VAL A 107 -18.96 -14.79 -7.68
C VAL A 107 -18.07 -14.95 -6.45
N VAL A 108 -16.78 -14.71 -6.61
CA VAL A 108 -15.80 -14.68 -5.52
C VAL A 108 -15.52 -13.21 -5.19
N ARG A 109 -15.65 -12.84 -3.92
CA ARG A 109 -15.24 -11.53 -3.41
C ARG A 109 -13.97 -11.69 -2.58
N HIS A 110 -12.89 -11.07 -3.06
CA HIS A 110 -11.61 -11.11 -2.38
C HIS A 110 -11.63 -10.29 -1.09
N ALA A 111 -10.79 -10.69 -0.12
CA ALA A 111 -10.69 -10.01 1.17
C ALA A 111 -10.12 -8.59 0.99
N ARG A 112 -10.98 -7.58 1.12
CA ARG A 112 -10.57 -6.17 1.12
C ARG A 112 -9.82 -5.76 2.39
N TYR A 113 -10.09 -6.46 3.50
CA TYR A 113 -9.67 -6.14 4.87
C TYR A 113 -10.12 -4.76 5.38
N VAL A 114 -11.07 -4.14 4.68
CA VAL A 114 -11.66 -2.85 5.02
C VAL A 114 -13.15 -2.94 4.78
N ASP A 115 -13.95 -2.65 5.80
CA ASP A 115 -15.41 -2.57 5.67
C ASP A 115 -15.79 -1.35 4.81
N ILE A 116 -16.41 -1.63 3.67
CA ILE A 116 -16.85 -0.62 2.70
C ILE A 116 -17.91 0.32 3.31
N LYS A 117 -18.79 -0.18 4.17
CA LYS A 117 -19.88 0.59 4.76
C LYS A 117 -19.38 1.53 5.86
N ALA A 118 -18.43 1.07 6.68
CA ALA A 118 -17.86 1.88 7.76
C ALA A 118 -16.79 2.88 7.27
N CYS A 119 -16.09 2.58 6.17
CA CYS A 119 -14.99 3.41 5.70
C CYS A 119 -15.45 4.76 5.16
N THR A 120 -14.80 5.84 5.60
CA THR A 120 -15.03 7.20 5.11
C THR A 120 -14.18 7.58 3.89
N GLY A 121 -13.25 6.72 3.48
CA GLY A 121 -12.33 6.99 2.37
C GLY A 121 -11.30 8.09 2.63
N CYS A 122 -10.99 8.44 3.89
CA CYS A 122 -10.12 9.59 4.20
C CYS A 122 -8.66 9.45 3.73
N GLY A 123 -8.17 8.23 3.48
CA GLY A 123 -6.82 7.96 2.97
C GLY A 123 -5.68 8.05 4.00
N LEU A 124 -5.97 8.39 5.26
CA LEU A 124 -4.95 8.50 6.31
C LEU A 124 -4.14 7.21 6.50
N CYS A 125 -4.79 6.05 6.37
CA CYS A 125 -4.16 4.74 6.51
C CYS A 125 -3.06 4.48 5.48
N GLU A 126 -3.21 4.99 4.26
CA GLU A 126 -2.21 4.90 3.19
C GLU A 126 -1.01 5.81 3.51
N ILE A 127 -1.27 7.07 3.87
CA ILE A 127 -0.24 8.07 4.17
C ILE A 127 0.72 7.60 5.28
N VAL A 128 0.17 6.99 6.33
CA VAL A 128 0.94 6.56 7.51
C VAL A 128 1.61 5.20 7.35
N CYS A 129 1.29 4.45 6.28
CA CYS A 129 1.85 3.14 6.06
C CYS A 129 3.37 3.25 5.78
N PRO A 130 4.25 2.72 6.66
CA PRO A 130 5.69 2.85 6.47
C PRO A 130 6.25 1.88 5.43
N VAL A 131 5.50 0.85 5.03
CA VAL A 131 5.96 -0.16 4.07
C VAL A 131 6.11 0.47 2.69
N THR A 132 7.19 0.18 1.99
CA THR A 132 7.47 0.71 0.64
C THR A 132 7.90 -0.35 -0.37
N GLN A 133 8.16 -1.57 0.08
CA GLN A 133 8.69 -2.65 -0.74
C GLN A 133 7.85 -3.92 -0.59
N ILE A 134 7.96 -4.82 -1.57
CA ILE A 134 7.53 -6.21 -1.45
C ILE A 134 8.38 -6.85 -0.35
N SER A 135 7.72 -7.23 0.73
CA SER A 135 8.38 -7.76 1.93
C SER A 135 8.68 -9.24 1.75
N HIS A 136 9.78 -9.71 2.35
CA HIS A 136 10.13 -11.12 2.41
C HIS A 136 9.89 -11.64 3.81
N PHE A 137 8.78 -12.36 4.01
CA PHE A 137 8.40 -12.89 5.31
C PHE A 137 8.98 -14.30 5.52
N PRO A 138 9.54 -14.60 6.71
CA PRO A 138 9.88 -15.97 7.06
C PRO A 138 8.61 -16.82 7.17
N ALA A 139 8.73 -18.12 6.91
CA ALA A 139 7.63 -19.07 7.09
C ALA A 139 7.04 -18.95 8.50
N LEU A 140 5.71 -19.00 8.59
CA LEU A 140 5.03 -19.03 9.88
C LEU A 140 5.39 -20.33 10.60
N PRO A 141 5.71 -20.28 11.90
CA PRO A 141 5.93 -21.49 12.68
C PRO A 141 4.65 -22.34 12.71
N ALA A 142 4.80 -23.67 12.80
CA ALA A 142 3.66 -24.58 12.91
C ALA A 142 2.84 -24.29 14.19
N GLU A 143 1.56 -24.67 14.19
CA GLU A 143 0.71 -24.51 15.37
C GLU A 143 1.37 -25.13 16.62
N GLY A 144 1.57 -24.31 17.67
CA GLY A 144 2.19 -24.72 18.92
C GLY A 144 3.70 -24.47 19.03
N GLU A 145 4.40 -24.13 17.94
CA GLU A 145 5.82 -23.77 18.00
C GLU A 145 6.04 -22.33 18.49
N LYS A 146 6.97 -22.16 19.44
CA LYS A 146 7.35 -20.83 19.93
C LYS A 146 8.15 -20.09 18.86
N LYS A 147 7.60 -18.98 18.38
CA LYS A 147 8.29 -18.04 17.47
C LYS A 147 9.56 -17.50 18.14
N THR A 148 10.73 -17.99 17.73
CA THR A 148 12.01 -17.48 18.20
C THR A 148 12.44 -16.29 17.35
N ARG A 149 12.93 -15.22 17.99
CA ARG A 149 13.38 -14.03 17.27
C ARG A 149 14.68 -14.34 16.53
N ALA A 150 14.72 -14.05 15.23
CA ALA A 150 15.93 -14.23 14.44
C ALA A 150 17.08 -13.36 14.98
N ARG A 151 18.31 -13.89 14.95
CA ARG A 151 19.53 -13.15 15.31
C ARG A 151 20.39 -13.03 14.06
N ALA A 152 20.79 -11.80 13.74
CA ALA A 152 21.67 -11.52 12.62
C ALA A 152 23.03 -12.20 12.79
N LYS A 153 23.43 -12.99 11.80
CA LYS A 153 24.78 -13.55 11.67
C LYS A 153 25.67 -12.61 10.85
N GLU A 154 25.10 -11.99 9.83
CA GLU A 154 25.77 -11.03 8.97
C GLU A 154 25.35 -9.60 9.33
N LYS A 155 26.34 -8.76 9.61
CA LYS A 155 26.12 -7.38 10.06
C LYS A 155 26.93 -6.42 9.22
N SER A 156 26.30 -5.33 8.80
CA SER A 156 26.97 -4.19 8.17
C SER A 156 26.73 -2.93 8.99
N ILE A 157 27.71 -2.03 9.02
CA ILE A 157 27.54 -0.71 9.62
C ILE A 157 27.37 0.31 8.51
N ILE A 158 26.21 0.96 8.49
CA ILE A 158 25.93 2.10 7.63
C ILE A 158 26.48 3.33 8.35
N LYS A 159 27.66 3.78 7.92
CA LYS A 159 28.38 4.88 8.56
C LYS A 159 27.74 6.23 8.22
N GLY A 160 27.52 7.05 9.24
CA GLY A 160 27.04 8.42 9.10
C GLY A 160 28.00 9.37 9.80
N PRO A 161 28.68 10.28 9.09
CA PRO A 161 29.75 11.11 9.67
C PRO A 161 29.23 12.13 10.70
N GLY A 162 27.92 12.32 10.81
CA GLY A 162 27.30 13.21 11.79
C GLY A 162 27.41 12.69 13.22
N LEU A 163 27.90 13.55 14.12
CA LEU A 163 27.75 13.39 15.56
C LEU A 163 26.25 13.30 15.93
N PRO A 164 25.89 12.61 17.02
CA PRO A 164 24.52 12.64 17.53
C PRO A 164 24.12 14.09 17.81
N ARG A 165 23.06 14.58 17.17
CA ARG A 165 22.54 15.93 17.45
C ARG A 165 21.27 15.83 18.29
N PRO A 166 21.20 16.50 19.45
CA PRO A 166 19.99 16.55 20.23
C PRO A 166 18.90 17.28 19.46
N VAL A 167 17.70 16.69 19.43
CA VAL A 167 16.50 17.26 18.81
C VAL A 167 15.98 18.38 19.70
N LYS A 168 15.73 19.57 19.13
CA LYS A 168 15.35 20.75 19.92
C LYS A 168 13.86 20.87 20.16
N SER A 169 13.04 20.40 19.21
CA SER A 169 11.63 20.82 19.13
C SER A 169 10.66 20.02 20.01
N HIS A 170 10.78 18.69 20.13
CA HIS A 170 9.84 17.84 20.88
C HIS A 170 10.54 16.58 21.41
N LYS A 171 10.77 16.51 22.73
CA LYS A 171 11.49 15.40 23.36
C LYS A 171 10.51 14.28 23.66
N TRP A 172 10.58 13.16 22.93
CA TRP A 172 10.22 11.89 23.58
C TRP A 172 11.13 11.75 24.79
N THR A 173 10.55 11.70 25.98
CA THR A 173 11.28 11.39 27.20
C THR A 173 11.11 9.92 27.53
N PHE A 174 12.08 9.37 28.26
CA PHE A 174 12.06 7.98 28.66
C PHE A 174 12.29 7.90 30.15
N SER A 175 11.45 7.15 30.85
CA SER A 175 11.54 6.94 32.29
C SER A 175 11.64 5.45 32.58
N VAL A 176 12.19 5.11 33.75
CA VAL A 176 12.30 3.72 34.21
C VAL A 176 11.17 3.46 35.19
N GLU A 177 10.33 2.47 34.88
CA GLU A 177 9.35 1.93 35.82
C GLU A 177 10.10 1.09 36.85
N THR A 178 10.14 1.58 38.08
CA THR A 178 11.00 1.04 39.15
C THR A 178 10.58 -0.36 39.54
N THR A 179 9.27 -0.62 39.53
CA THR A 179 8.67 -1.92 39.91
C THR A 179 8.94 -3.02 38.88
N ALA A 180 9.08 -2.65 37.61
CA ALA A 180 9.32 -3.59 36.51
C ALA A 180 10.82 -3.79 36.21
N CYS A 181 11.69 -2.93 36.74
CA CYS A 181 13.12 -2.91 36.41
C CYS A 181 13.86 -4.13 36.94
N GLY A 182 14.36 -4.98 36.03
CA GLY A 182 15.19 -6.14 36.37
C GLY A 182 16.65 -5.82 36.74
N MET A 183 17.02 -4.55 36.92
CA MET A 183 18.34 -4.11 37.39
C MET A 183 19.52 -4.72 36.61
N CYS A 184 19.39 -4.87 35.29
CA CYS A 184 20.35 -5.60 34.45
C CYS A 184 21.44 -4.72 33.80
N GLY A 185 21.29 -3.39 33.84
CA GLY A 185 22.23 -2.44 33.23
C GLY A 185 22.20 -2.36 31.70
N GLY A 186 21.30 -3.08 31.01
CA GLY A 186 21.23 -3.10 29.54
C GLY A 186 20.96 -1.72 28.93
N CYS A 187 20.10 -0.92 29.55
CA CYS A 187 19.81 0.45 29.12
C CYS A 187 21.00 1.40 29.25
N GLN A 188 21.86 1.21 30.26
CA GLN A 188 23.08 1.99 30.46
C GLN A 188 24.10 1.68 29.35
N LYS A 189 24.33 0.39 29.06
CA LYS A 189 25.24 -0.05 27.99
C LYS A 189 24.79 0.42 26.60
N ALA A 190 23.48 0.59 26.39
CA ALA A 190 22.93 1.05 25.13
C ALA A 190 22.93 2.58 24.98
N CYS A 191 23.17 3.33 26.04
CA CYS A 191 23.10 4.79 26.01
C CYS A 191 24.36 5.39 25.37
N LEU A 192 24.22 5.93 24.16
CA LEU A 192 25.30 6.60 23.44
C LEU A 192 25.62 8.02 23.96
N HIS A 193 24.84 8.52 24.93
CA HIS A 193 24.91 9.91 25.40
C HIS A 193 25.25 10.04 26.89
N GLY A 194 25.49 8.92 27.59
CA GLY A 194 25.73 8.94 29.04
C GLY A 194 24.57 9.47 29.88
N ALA A 195 23.34 9.42 29.36
CA ALA A 195 22.13 9.88 30.05
C ALA A 195 21.55 8.84 31.03
N VAL A 196 22.08 7.61 31.06
CA VAL A 196 21.56 6.53 31.91
C VAL A 196 22.61 6.17 32.96
N SER A 197 22.24 6.31 34.22
CA SER A 197 23.05 5.91 35.38
C SER A 197 22.54 4.57 35.91
N TRP A 198 23.45 3.66 36.24
CA TRP A 198 23.11 2.34 36.79
C TRP A 198 24.27 1.74 37.58
N GLU A 199 23.96 1.16 38.74
CA GLU A 199 24.87 0.33 39.53
C GLU A 199 24.35 -1.10 39.68
N LYS A 200 25.25 -2.03 40.03
CA LYS A 200 24.91 -3.45 40.15
C LYS A 200 23.77 -3.67 41.15
N LYS A 201 22.69 -4.32 40.71
CA LYS A 201 21.46 -4.57 41.48
C LYS A 201 20.72 -3.29 41.93
N GLN A 202 20.90 -2.18 41.23
CA GLN A 202 20.09 -0.98 41.43
C GLN A 202 19.20 -0.69 40.22
N VAL A 203 18.15 0.09 40.46
CA VAL A 203 17.26 0.60 39.41
C VAL A 203 18.02 1.63 38.58
N ALA A 204 17.96 1.49 37.25
CA ALA A 204 18.55 2.48 36.36
C ALA A 204 17.79 3.82 36.44
N VAL A 205 18.50 4.94 36.33
CA VAL A 205 17.92 6.29 36.32
C VAL A 205 18.28 6.96 35.00
N ILE A 206 17.30 7.63 34.38
CA ILE A 206 17.49 8.38 33.13
C ILE A 206 17.48 9.87 33.43
N ASP A 207 18.62 10.51 33.19
CA ASP A 207 18.81 11.96 33.25
C ASP A 207 18.11 12.63 32.07
N GLN A 208 17.03 13.36 32.35
CA GLN A 208 16.18 14.00 31.32
C GLN A 208 16.85 15.22 30.68
N GLU A 209 17.88 15.81 31.30
CA GLU A 209 18.64 16.91 30.73
C GLU A 209 19.58 16.41 29.63
N LYS A 210 20.18 15.23 29.84
CA LYS A 210 21.08 14.57 28.87
C LYS A 210 20.35 13.70 27.85
N CYS A 211 19.11 13.29 28.13
CA CYS A 211 18.35 12.42 27.25
C CYS A 211 18.04 13.10 25.91
N THR A 212 18.48 12.48 24.82
CA THR A 212 18.19 12.93 23.44
C THR A 212 16.90 12.32 22.88
N GLY A 213 16.25 11.45 23.65
CA GLY A 213 15.03 10.76 23.24
C GLY A 213 15.22 9.74 22.12
N CYS A 214 16.42 9.19 21.90
CA CYS A 214 16.65 8.23 20.80
C CYS A 214 16.00 6.85 21.01
N GLY A 215 15.58 6.51 22.23
CA GLY A 215 14.96 5.22 22.54
C GLY A 215 15.91 4.03 22.56
N ALA A 216 17.23 4.24 22.56
CA ALA A 216 18.20 3.15 22.67
C ALA A 216 18.01 2.32 23.95
N CYS A 217 17.70 2.98 25.07
CA CYS A 217 17.37 2.33 26.34
C CYS A 217 16.09 1.48 26.23
N PHE A 218 15.04 2.01 25.59
CA PHE A 218 13.78 1.32 25.35
C PHE A 218 13.95 0.05 24.50
N LEU A 219 14.80 0.12 23.47
CA LEU A 219 15.15 -1.04 22.64
C LEU A 219 15.97 -2.09 23.42
N ALA A 220 16.88 -1.65 24.28
CA ALA A 220 17.74 -2.54 25.05
C ALA A 220 17.03 -3.19 26.24
N CYS A 221 15.90 -2.65 26.70
CA CYS A 221 15.12 -3.22 27.79
C CYS A 221 14.49 -4.56 27.35
N PRO A 222 14.80 -5.69 28.03
CA PRO A 222 14.22 -6.98 27.70
C PRO A 222 12.68 -7.00 27.77
N ASP A 223 12.03 -7.68 26.82
CA ASP A 223 10.56 -7.76 26.73
C ASP A 223 9.90 -8.45 27.94
N LYS A 224 10.65 -9.21 28.74
CA LYS A 224 10.16 -9.77 30.01
C LYS A 224 10.00 -8.73 31.12
N PHE A 225 10.71 -7.61 31.02
CA PHE A 225 10.67 -6.53 32.02
C PHE A 225 9.82 -5.35 31.52
N LYS A 226 10.02 -4.91 30.26
CA LYS A 226 9.35 -3.71 29.69
C LYS A 226 9.38 -2.50 30.63
N ALA A 227 10.50 -2.34 31.34
CA ALA A 227 10.64 -1.36 32.42
C ALA A 227 10.95 0.06 31.95
N ILE A 228 10.89 0.36 30.65
CA ILE A 228 11.14 1.70 30.12
C ILE A 228 9.87 2.20 29.44
N ALA A 229 9.32 3.28 29.98
CA ALA A 229 8.15 3.96 29.47
C ALA A 229 8.57 5.13 28.57
N ILE A 230 7.71 5.45 27.61
CA ILE A 230 7.82 6.63 26.75
C ILE A 230 6.84 7.67 27.29
N ALA A 231 7.31 8.89 27.51
CA ALA A 231 6.48 10.04 27.84
C ALA A 231 6.60 11.11 26.75
N ASP A 232 5.71 12.10 26.79
CA ASP A 232 5.64 13.21 25.82
C ASP A 232 5.44 12.73 24.37
N ALA A 233 4.61 11.69 24.19
CA ALA A 233 4.29 11.08 22.91
C ALA A 233 2.77 11.07 22.67
N PRO A 234 2.20 12.12 22.06
CA PRO A 234 0.74 12.31 21.96
C PRO A 234 -0.03 11.18 21.24
N ASP A 235 0.60 10.51 20.26
CA ASP A 235 -0.02 9.43 19.50
C ASP A 235 0.27 8.02 20.08
N LEU A 236 0.92 7.93 21.25
CA LEU A 236 1.26 6.65 21.86
C LEU A 236 0.03 5.85 22.29
N ASP A 237 -1.03 6.55 22.72
CA ASP A 237 -2.32 5.96 23.12
C ASP A 237 -3.00 5.21 21.97
N ARG A 238 -2.71 5.60 20.72
CA ARG A 238 -3.19 4.90 19.52
C ARG A 238 -2.31 3.69 19.23
N SER A 239 -1.02 3.93 18.98
CA SER A 239 -0.01 2.89 18.85
C SER A 239 1.40 3.48 18.84
N LEU A 240 2.39 2.67 19.21
CA LEU A 240 3.80 3.03 19.07
C LEU A 240 4.16 3.43 17.63
N GLY A 241 3.61 2.74 16.63
CA GLY A 241 3.91 3.05 15.24
C GLY A 241 3.32 4.39 14.77
N ALA A 242 2.14 4.78 15.27
CA ALA A 242 1.58 6.12 15.04
C ALA A 242 2.45 7.20 15.68
N ALA A 243 2.89 6.99 16.93
CA ALA A 243 3.82 7.91 17.61
C ALA A 243 5.15 8.07 16.86
N VAL A 244 5.74 6.97 16.34
CA VAL A 244 6.96 7.04 15.53
C VAL A 244 6.75 7.87 14.26
N GLN A 245 5.62 7.67 13.56
CA GLN A 245 5.31 8.44 12.35
C GLN A 245 5.15 9.93 12.66
N ALA A 246 4.36 10.27 13.68
CA ALA A 246 4.17 11.66 14.10
C ALA A 246 5.52 12.34 14.41
N ARG A 247 6.39 11.67 15.17
CA ARG A 247 7.73 12.18 15.46
C ARG A 247 8.62 12.30 14.23
N SER A 248 8.59 11.32 13.31
CA SER A 248 9.32 11.40 12.04
C SER A 248 8.93 12.66 11.26
N GLN A 249 7.63 12.98 11.18
CA GLN A 249 7.14 14.15 10.46
C GLN A 249 7.57 15.48 11.13
N LEU A 250 7.56 15.55 12.46
CA LEU A 250 8.07 16.72 13.18
C LEU A 250 9.56 16.95 12.90
N LEU A 251 10.37 15.88 12.95
CA LEU A 251 11.79 15.96 12.62
C LEU A 251 12.02 16.36 11.16
N LYS A 252 11.24 15.80 10.22
CA LYS A 252 11.32 16.19 8.80
C LYS A 252 11.10 17.70 8.62
N LYS A 253 10.19 18.30 9.38
CA LYS A 253 9.96 19.76 9.36
C LYS A 253 11.12 20.54 9.98
N GLU A 254 11.66 20.08 11.12
CA GLU A 254 12.81 20.73 11.78
C GLU A 254 14.06 20.75 10.89
N PHE A 255 14.28 19.69 10.12
CA PHE A 255 15.43 19.55 9.22
C PHE A 255 15.12 19.92 7.76
N ALA A 256 13.92 20.43 7.46
CA ALA A 256 13.55 20.83 6.11
C ALA A 256 14.48 21.93 5.58
N GLY A 257 15.00 21.76 4.35
CA GLY A 257 15.90 22.74 3.72
C GLY A 257 17.38 22.63 4.10
N THR A 258 17.75 21.70 4.99
CA THR A 258 19.16 21.35 5.18
C THR A 258 19.58 20.31 4.14
N GLU A 259 20.79 20.41 3.57
CA GLU A 259 21.39 19.35 2.71
C GLU A 259 21.76 18.08 3.52
N GLN A 260 21.18 17.92 4.71
CA GLN A 260 21.62 16.97 5.72
C GLN A 260 21.27 15.54 5.31
N LYS A 261 22.27 14.83 4.79
CA LYS A 261 22.19 13.38 4.52
C LYS A 261 22.68 12.53 5.69
N ASP A 262 23.32 13.10 6.72
CA ASP A 262 23.89 12.26 7.79
C ASP A 262 22.87 11.84 8.84
N CYS A 263 23.12 10.67 9.44
CA CYS A 263 22.33 10.14 10.55
C CYS A 263 22.36 11.05 11.78
N ILE A 264 21.19 11.51 12.21
CA ILE A 264 21.02 12.28 13.46
C ILE A 264 20.83 11.41 14.70
N ARG A 265 20.84 10.07 14.55
CA ARG A 265 20.71 9.08 15.64
C ARG A 265 19.43 9.26 16.49
N CYS A 266 18.32 9.61 15.84
CA CYS A 266 17.00 9.73 16.47
C CYS A 266 16.36 8.38 16.85
N GLY A 267 16.89 7.26 16.34
CA GLY A 267 16.47 5.90 16.68
C GLY A 267 15.15 5.40 16.10
N LEU A 268 14.40 6.25 15.37
CA LEU A 268 13.11 5.87 14.79
C LEU A 268 13.18 4.62 13.91
N CYS A 269 14.23 4.48 13.10
CA CYS A 269 14.45 3.32 12.24
C CYS A 269 14.59 2.01 13.03
N ALA A 270 15.35 2.03 14.13
CA ALA A 270 15.54 0.88 15.01
C ALA A 270 14.28 0.56 15.82
N VAL A 271 13.60 1.58 16.37
CA VAL A 271 12.31 1.43 17.06
C VAL A 271 11.25 0.84 16.13
N THR A 272 11.12 1.34 14.90
CA THR A 272 10.20 0.77 13.92
C THR A 272 10.56 -0.66 13.56
N CYS A 273 11.82 -0.94 13.26
CA CYS A 273 12.26 -2.29 12.87
C CYS A 273 12.04 -3.31 13.98
N ASP A 274 12.35 -2.95 15.23
CA ASP A 274 12.30 -3.85 16.38
C ASP A 274 10.90 -3.94 16.99
N LYS A 275 10.31 -2.81 17.40
CA LYS A 275 9.11 -2.79 18.25
C LYS A 275 7.80 -2.64 17.47
N VAL A 276 7.85 -2.14 16.24
CA VAL A 276 6.65 -2.00 15.39
C VAL A 276 6.54 -3.17 14.40
N MET A 277 7.62 -3.45 13.67
CA MET A 277 7.65 -4.51 12.65
C MET A 277 8.04 -5.87 13.20
N ASN A 278 8.53 -5.95 14.45
CA ASN A 278 8.98 -7.18 15.09
C ASN A 278 10.07 -7.94 14.30
N ILE A 279 10.98 -7.22 13.65
CA ILE A 279 12.10 -7.78 12.88
C ILE A 279 13.39 -7.72 13.71
N GLY A 280 13.75 -6.53 14.20
CA GLY A 280 14.98 -6.33 14.99
C GLY A 280 16.28 -6.36 14.17
N ALA A 281 16.21 -6.04 12.88
CA ALA A 281 17.38 -6.00 11.99
C ALA A 281 18.24 -4.74 12.16
N LEU A 282 17.76 -3.70 12.83
CA LEU A 282 18.50 -2.44 12.96
C LEU A 282 18.83 -2.12 14.42
N LYS A 283 20.09 -1.71 14.64
CA LYS A 283 20.58 -1.27 15.94
C LYS A 283 21.37 0.03 15.79
N MET A 284 21.18 0.96 16.72
CA MET A 284 22.00 2.17 16.78
C MET A 284 23.38 1.86 17.34
N VAL A 285 24.42 2.42 16.71
CA VAL A 285 25.82 2.33 17.14
C VAL A 285 26.48 3.70 17.05
N GLU A 286 27.69 3.83 17.61
CA GLU A 286 28.40 5.10 17.68
C GLU A 286 28.78 5.68 16.31
N GLU A 287 29.02 4.84 15.30
CA GLU A 287 29.37 5.29 13.93
C GLU A 287 28.16 5.41 12.99
N GLY A 288 26.94 5.11 13.46
CA GLY A 288 25.72 5.14 12.63
C GLY A 288 24.71 4.05 12.99
N ILE A 289 24.32 3.23 12.00
CA ILE A 289 23.32 2.18 12.16
C ILE A 289 23.92 0.83 11.76
N GLU A 290 23.91 -0.15 12.67
CA GLU A 290 24.21 -1.55 12.39
C GLU A 290 22.95 -2.22 11.81
N ALA A 291 23.10 -2.86 10.66
CA ALA A 291 22.06 -3.62 9.97
C ALA A 291 22.40 -5.11 9.94
N GLY A 292 21.46 -5.95 10.39
CA GLY A 292 21.45 -7.39 10.17
C GLY A 292 20.93 -7.71 8.78
N VAL A 293 21.84 -7.78 7.81
CA VAL A 293 21.50 -7.81 6.37
C VAL A 293 20.74 -9.09 5.98
N ASP A 294 21.02 -10.19 6.69
CA ASP A 294 20.44 -11.52 6.51
C ASP A 294 18.99 -11.62 7.03
N ILE A 295 18.73 -11.02 8.19
CA ILE A 295 17.41 -11.07 8.85
C ILE A 295 16.44 -9.95 8.41
N CYS A 296 16.92 -8.95 7.66
CA CYS A 296 16.07 -7.91 7.12
C CYS A 296 14.99 -8.50 6.19
N GLN A 297 13.72 -8.11 6.41
CA GLN A 297 12.58 -8.54 5.58
C GLN A 297 12.27 -7.56 4.43
N VAL A 298 13.13 -6.57 4.20
CA VAL A 298 13.06 -5.63 3.07
C VAL A 298 11.83 -4.71 3.07
N CYS A 299 10.98 -4.70 4.10
CA CYS A 299 9.68 -3.98 4.07
C CYS A 299 9.76 -2.46 3.80
N GLY A 300 10.92 -1.83 3.92
CA GLY A 300 11.08 -0.41 3.61
C GLY A 300 10.82 0.56 4.75
N ALA A 301 10.30 0.06 5.87
CA ALA A 301 9.78 0.88 6.96
C ALA A 301 10.82 1.81 7.60
N CYS A 302 12.04 1.31 7.80
CA CYS A 302 13.14 2.07 8.39
C CYS A 302 13.55 3.29 7.55
N ALA A 303 13.62 3.13 6.22
CA ALA A 303 13.88 4.23 5.31
C ALA A 303 12.71 5.22 5.29
N SER A 304 11.45 4.72 5.27
CA SER A 304 10.26 5.58 5.26
C SER A 304 10.14 6.50 6.48
N VAL A 305 10.54 6.02 7.67
CA VAL A 305 10.51 6.80 8.91
C VAL A 305 11.79 7.61 9.16
N CYS A 306 12.81 7.47 8.32
CA CYS A 306 14.03 8.25 8.43
C CYS A 306 13.73 9.72 8.10
N PRO A 307 13.91 10.66 9.04
CA PRO A 307 13.53 12.06 8.81
C PRO A 307 14.53 12.83 7.96
N VAL A 308 15.75 12.31 7.80
CA VAL A 308 16.87 12.96 7.09
C VAL A 308 17.32 12.16 5.87
N ASN A 309 16.54 11.15 5.44
CA ASN A 309 16.84 10.30 4.29
C ASN A 309 18.25 9.66 4.31
N PHE A 310 18.81 9.41 5.49
CA PHE A 310 20.11 8.77 5.66
C PHE A 310 20.10 7.28 5.23
N LEU A 311 18.96 6.60 5.40
CA LEU A 311 18.82 5.18 5.08
C LEU A 311 18.15 4.98 3.73
N SER A 312 18.78 4.18 2.88
CA SER A 312 18.15 3.50 1.74
C SER A 312 18.08 1.99 1.99
N ILE A 313 17.20 1.28 1.28
CA ILE A 313 16.97 -0.16 1.55
C ILE A 313 18.12 -1.03 1.03
N ASP A 314 18.76 -0.63 -0.06
CA ASP A 314 19.98 -1.23 -0.59
C ASP A 314 21.16 -1.20 0.40
N GLN A 315 21.19 -0.24 1.33
CA GLN A 315 22.21 -0.20 2.39
C GLN A 315 21.92 -1.16 3.55
N VAL A 316 20.65 -1.53 3.76
CA VAL A 316 20.18 -2.26 4.95
C VAL A 316 20.17 -3.77 4.75
N THR A 317 20.16 -4.26 3.52
CA THR A 317 20.06 -5.70 3.22
C THR A 317 20.83 -6.07 1.96
N ASN A 318 21.21 -7.34 1.86
CA ASN A 318 21.76 -7.94 0.64
C ASN A 318 20.66 -8.43 -0.33
N LYS A 319 19.38 -8.37 0.08
CA LYS A 319 18.23 -8.75 -0.76
C LYS A 319 17.87 -7.62 -1.72
N THR A 320 17.47 -7.96 -2.94
CA THR A 320 17.06 -6.97 -3.94
C THR A 320 15.76 -6.28 -3.52
N PRO A 321 15.77 -4.95 -3.26
CA PRO A 321 14.55 -4.20 -2.97
C PRO A 321 13.65 -4.16 -4.20
N ARG A 322 12.34 -4.36 -4.00
CA ARG A 322 11.33 -4.26 -5.05
C ARG A 322 10.22 -3.34 -4.58
N PRO A 323 10.08 -2.13 -5.15
CA PRO A 323 9.03 -1.21 -4.76
C PRO A 323 7.65 -1.78 -5.12
N LEU A 324 6.64 -1.39 -4.35
CA LEU A 324 5.25 -1.72 -4.67
C LEU A 324 4.77 -0.79 -5.78
N LEU A 325 4.77 -1.28 -7.02
CA LEU A 325 4.36 -0.48 -8.16
C LEU A 325 2.84 -0.26 -8.19
N ASN A 326 2.44 0.94 -8.58
CA ASN A 326 1.04 1.30 -8.75
C ASN A 326 0.56 0.90 -10.15
N SER A 327 -0.28 -0.14 -10.23
CA SER A 327 -0.84 -0.62 -11.49
C SER A 327 -1.72 0.41 -12.20
N PHE A 328 -2.45 1.25 -11.47
CA PHE A 328 -3.28 2.31 -12.07
C PHE A 328 -2.43 3.38 -12.77
N ASN A 329 -1.20 3.59 -12.32
CA ASN A 329 -0.23 4.48 -12.95
C ASN A 329 0.79 3.74 -13.82
N GLU A 330 0.48 2.50 -14.24
CA GLU A 330 1.33 1.70 -15.14
C GLU A 330 2.76 1.51 -14.58
N GLY A 331 2.89 1.49 -13.25
CA GLY A 331 4.18 1.32 -12.56
C GLY A 331 5.09 2.56 -12.53
N LEU A 332 4.64 3.71 -13.04
CA LEU A 332 5.41 4.96 -13.04
C LEU A 332 5.63 5.56 -11.63
N ASN A 333 4.83 5.15 -10.65
CA ASN A 333 5.08 5.44 -9.25
C ASN A 333 4.79 4.24 -8.34
N SER A 334 5.19 4.38 -7.08
CA SER A 334 4.94 3.39 -6.05
C SER A 334 3.61 3.66 -5.32
N ARG A 335 3.02 2.61 -4.78
CA ARG A 335 1.88 2.63 -3.84
C ARG A 335 2.27 2.05 -2.49
N LYS A 336 1.33 2.05 -1.55
CA LYS A 336 1.44 1.38 -0.25
C LYS A 336 0.65 0.06 -0.25
N PRO A 337 0.91 -0.88 0.69
CA PRO A 337 0.10 -2.08 0.80
C PRO A 337 -1.39 -1.76 0.98
N ILE A 338 -1.71 -0.88 1.93
CA ILE A 338 -3.05 -0.30 2.05
C ILE A 338 -3.11 0.96 1.19
N ASN A 339 -3.96 0.96 0.17
CA ASN A 339 -4.06 2.08 -0.78
C ASN A 339 -5.47 2.21 -1.37
N ILE A 340 -5.84 3.45 -1.74
CA ILE A 340 -7.01 3.72 -2.59
C ILE A 340 -6.57 3.59 -4.05
N HIS A 341 -7.29 2.79 -4.84
CA HIS A 341 -6.88 2.42 -6.21
C HIS A 341 -6.58 3.63 -7.11
N TYR A 342 -7.46 4.64 -7.09
CA TYR A 342 -7.24 5.96 -7.69
C TYR A 342 -8.11 7.03 -6.98
N PRO A 343 -7.81 8.34 -7.11
CA PRO A 343 -8.41 9.35 -6.24
C PRO A 343 -9.95 9.45 -6.30
N GLN A 344 -10.54 9.26 -7.47
CA GLN A 344 -12.00 9.28 -7.73
C GLN A 344 -12.63 7.88 -7.73
N ALA A 345 -11.96 6.88 -7.14
CA ALA A 345 -12.43 5.50 -7.08
C ALA A 345 -13.88 5.37 -6.59
N VAL A 346 -14.65 4.49 -7.22
CA VAL A 346 -15.94 4.02 -6.70
C VAL A 346 -15.90 2.50 -6.52
N PRO A 347 -16.11 1.98 -5.30
CA PRO A 347 -16.16 2.72 -4.03
C PRO A 347 -14.79 3.34 -3.70
N ARG A 348 -14.79 4.51 -3.04
CA ARG A 348 -13.54 5.18 -2.61
C ARG A 348 -13.02 4.57 -1.30
N VAL A 349 -12.78 3.26 -1.31
CA VAL A 349 -12.38 2.48 -0.15
C VAL A 349 -11.04 1.82 -0.46
N PRO A 350 -10.07 1.85 0.47
CA PRO A 350 -8.80 1.19 0.25
C PRO A 350 -8.92 -0.35 0.24
N VAL A 351 -7.92 -1.02 -0.32
CA VAL A 351 -7.69 -2.46 -0.19
C VAL A 351 -6.32 -2.65 0.48
N ILE A 352 -6.16 -3.71 1.27
CA ILE A 352 -4.86 -4.13 1.80
C ILE A 352 -4.29 -5.25 0.94
N ASP A 353 -3.15 -4.98 0.29
CA ASP A 353 -2.35 -6.00 -0.39
C ASP A 353 -1.75 -6.98 0.63
N GLU A 354 -2.35 -8.17 0.70
CA GLU A 354 -1.94 -9.24 1.60
C GLU A 354 -0.50 -9.69 1.42
N LYS A 355 0.04 -9.68 0.19
CA LYS A 355 1.41 -10.17 -0.08
C LYS A 355 2.49 -9.27 0.53
N SER A 356 2.13 -8.01 0.77
CA SER A 356 3.08 -6.97 1.18
C SER A 356 2.81 -6.44 2.60
N CYS A 357 1.64 -6.71 3.16
CA CYS A 357 1.25 -6.21 4.48
C CYS A 357 1.93 -6.98 5.61
N VAL A 358 2.72 -6.29 6.43
CA VAL A 358 3.41 -6.89 7.59
C VAL A 358 2.43 -7.49 8.61
N ARG A 359 1.26 -6.86 8.82
CA ARG A 359 0.26 -7.33 9.81
C ARG A 359 -0.40 -8.63 9.40
N LEU A 360 -0.78 -8.76 8.13
CA LEU A 360 -1.40 -9.98 7.62
C LEU A 360 -0.42 -11.17 7.62
N ASN A 361 0.87 -10.92 7.33
CA ASN A 361 1.85 -12.00 7.24
C ASN A 361 2.53 -12.38 8.55
N THR A 362 2.64 -11.48 9.52
CA THR A 362 3.46 -11.71 10.72
C THR A 362 2.74 -11.49 12.04
N GLY A 363 1.55 -10.88 12.01
CA GLY A 363 0.87 -10.35 13.18
C GLY A 363 1.50 -9.07 13.74
N ALA A 364 2.66 -8.61 13.24
CA ALA A 364 3.29 -7.36 13.68
C ALA A 364 2.73 -6.14 12.93
N CYS A 365 3.08 -4.90 13.31
CA CYS A 365 2.46 -3.67 12.80
C CYS A 365 0.97 -3.55 13.22
N GLY A 366 0.19 -2.73 12.50
CA GLY A 366 -1.18 -2.35 12.86
C GLY A 366 -1.46 -0.84 12.85
N ILE A 367 -0.50 -0.03 12.36
CA ILE A 367 -0.57 1.44 12.37
C ILE A 367 -1.88 1.95 11.72
N CYS A 368 -2.21 1.46 10.53
CA CYS A 368 -3.42 1.88 9.82
C CYS A 368 -4.70 1.58 10.61
N GLY A 369 -4.78 0.40 11.24
CA GLY A 369 -5.89 0.03 12.13
C GLY A 369 -6.01 0.95 13.33
N SER A 370 -4.89 1.22 14.03
CA SER A 370 -4.88 2.09 15.22
C SER A 370 -5.28 3.55 14.95
N LEU A 371 -5.11 4.01 13.71
CA LEU A 371 -5.45 5.36 13.29
C LEU A 371 -6.83 5.47 12.63
N CYS A 372 -7.50 4.33 12.36
CA CYS A 372 -8.81 4.31 11.78
C CYS A 372 -9.86 4.66 12.84
N GLY A 373 -10.23 5.94 12.95
CA GLY A 373 -11.19 6.41 13.96
C GLY A 373 -12.59 5.80 13.84
N VAL A 374 -12.96 5.28 12.67
CA VAL A 374 -14.24 4.58 12.44
C VAL A 374 -14.13 3.05 12.56
N GLY A 375 -12.94 2.52 12.85
CA GLY A 375 -12.74 1.08 13.09
C GLY A 375 -12.92 0.18 11.86
N ALA A 376 -12.88 0.71 10.64
CA ALA A 376 -13.23 -0.02 9.43
C ALA A 376 -12.18 -1.05 8.95
N ILE A 377 -11.05 -1.24 9.63
CA ILE A 377 -9.96 -2.13 9.17
C ILE A 377 -9.99 -3.45 9.95
N HIS A 378 -10.16 -4.56 9.22
CA HIS A 378 -10.35 -5.90 9.76
C HIS A 378 -9.43 -6.90 9.05
N TYR A 379 -8.38 -7.35 9.74
CA TYR A 379 -7.34 -8.23 9.17
C TYR A 379 -7.75 -9.71 9.10
N ASP A 380 -8.87 -10.05 9.72
CA ASP A 380 -9.47 -11.38 9.79
C ASP A 380 -10.50 -11.63 8.69
N HIS A 381 -10.84 -10.62 7.88
CA HIS A 381 -11.67 -10.80 6.69
C HIS A 381 -11.08 -11.89 5.77
N ARG A 382 -11.98 -12.65 5.14
CA ARG A 382 -11.67 -13.74 4.22
C ARG A 382 -12.41 -13.54 2.92
N GLU A 383 -11.98 -14.30 1.92
CA GLU A 383 -12.71 -14.37 0.66
C GLU A 383 -14.08 -15.02 0.89
N GLU A 384 -15.07 -14.54 0.16
CA GLU A 384 -16.45 -15.02 0.26
C GLU A 384 -16.92 -15.42 -1.14
N GLU A 385 -17.49 -16.62 -1.26
CA GLU A 385 -18.17 -17.06 -2.48
C GLU A 385 -19.67 -16.85 -2.32
N THR A 386 -20.32 -16.37 -3.37
CA THR A 386 -21.78 -16.15 -3.39
C THR A 386 -22.34 -16.64 -4.72
N GLU A 387 -23.45 -17.36 -4.66
CA GLU A 387 -24.22 -17.77 -5.83
C GLU A 387 -25.31 -16.75 -6.13
N ILE A 388 -25.44 -16.36 -7.40
CA ILE A 388 -26.39 -15.35 -7.85
C ILE A 388 -27.19 -15.92 -9.04
N ALA A 389 -28.51 -16.00 -8.87
CA ALA A 389 -29.43 -16.36 -9.94
C ALA A 389 -29.65 -15.16 -10.88
N ILE A 390 -29.56 -15.38 -12.18
CA ILE A 390 -29.63 -14.36 -13.24
C ILE A 390 -30.26 -14.92 -14.52
N GLY A 391 -30.94 -14.06 -15.28
CA GLY A 391 -31.53 -14.43 -16.56
C GLY A 391 -30.59 -14.26 -17.75
N SER A 392 -29.63 -13.32 -17.65
CA SER A 392 -28.67 -13.06 -18.72
C SER A 392 -27.36 -12.47 -18.20
N VAL A 393 -26.34 -12.52 -19.06
CA VAL A 393 -24.99 -12.02 -18.79
C VAL A 393 -24.56 -11.04 -19.88
N ILE A 394 -24.00 -9.91 -19.49
CA ILE A 394 -23.26 -8.99 -20.35
C ILE A 394 -21.79 -9.12 -20.02
N PHE A 395 -21.00 -9.55 -21.00
CA PHE A 395 -19.56 -9.71 -20.85
C PHE A 395 -18.82 -8.50 -21.42
N SER A 396 -18.20 -7.70 -20.55
CA SER A 396 -17.53 -6.45 -20.89
C SER A 396 -16.21 -6.25 -20.13
N PRO A 397 -15.25 -7.20 -20.20
CA PRO A 397 -14.01 -7.14 -19.41
C PRO A 397 -13.06 -6.00 -19.82
N GLY A 398 -13.32 -5.34 -20.95
CA GLY A 398 -12.51 -4.23 -21.44
C GLY A 398 -11.36 -4.69 -22.32
N ILE A 399 -10.20 -4.02 -22.18
CA ILE A 399 -9.02 -4.22 -23.00
C ILE A 399 -7.76 -4.24 -22.13
N GLU A 400 -6.74 -4.95 -22.59
CA GLU A 400 -5.38 -4.87 -22.07
C GLU A 400 -4.45 -4.15 -23.06
N VAL A 401 -3.38 -3.58 -22.55
CA VAL A 401 -2.37 -2.90 -23.36
C VAL A 401 -1.35 -3.92 -23.82
N PHE A 402 -0.97 -3.86 -25.10
CA PHE A 402 0.06 -4.74 -25.65
C PHE A 402 1.40 -4.58 -24.89
N ASP A 403 2.07 -5.70 -24.61
CA ASP A 403 3.40 -5.68 -24.02
C ASP A 403 4.46 -5.23 -25.04
N ALA A 404 4.80 -3.94 -24.98
CA ALA A 404 5.81 -3.34 -25.83
C ALA A 404 7.22 -3.96 -25.66
N GLY A 405 7.47 -4.71 -24.57
CA GLY A 405 8.72 -5.45 -24.36
C GLY A 405 8.94 -6.56 -25.38
N ARG A 406 7.86 -7.06 -26.00
CA ARG A 406 7.93 -8.00 -27.13
C ARG A 406 8.56 -7.38 -28.39
N ARG A 407 8.68 -6.05 -28.44
CA ARG A 407 9.33 -5.27 -29.52
C ARG A 407 10.65 -4.68 -29.05
N GLY A 408 11.62 -5.55 -28.88
CA GLY A 408 12.95 -5.19 -28.36
C GLY A 408 13.66 -4.11 -29.17
N GLU A 409 13.38 -3.97 -30.47
CA GLU A 409 13.97 -2.95 -31.34
C GLU A 409 13.55 -1.52 -30.96
N PHE A 410 12.42 -1.34 -30.27
CA PHE A 410 12.00 -0.05 -29.75
C PHE A 410 12.60 0.25 -28.37
N GLY A 411 13.22 -0.75 -27.73
CA GLY A 411 13.96 -0.59 -26.48
C GLY A 411 13.10 -0.26 -25.26
N TYR A 412 11.81 -0.62 -25.27
CA TYR A 412 10.96 -0.55 -24.08
C TYR A 412 11.52 -1.43 -22.96
N GLY A 413 11.52 -0.93 -21.72
CA GLY A 413 12.15 -1.59 -20.58
C GLY A 413 13.69 -1.44 -20.49
N LEU A 414 14.37 -1.16 -21.61
CA LEU A 414 15.81 -0.85 -21.63
C LEU A 414 16.08 0.66 -21.48
N TYR A 415 15.39 1.46 -22.30
CA TYR A 415 15.54 2.91 -22.29
C TYR A 415 14.46 3.54 -21.42
N LYS A 416 14.88 4.19 -20.32
CA LYS A 416 13.97 4.82 -19.34
C LYS A 416 13.02 5.87 -19.93
N ASN A 417 13.30 6.39 -21.12
CA ASN A 417 12.50 7.43 -21.77
C ASN A 417 11.62 6.89 -22.91
N VAL A 418 11.63 5.58 -23.15
CA VAL A 418 10.67 4.90 -24.02
C VAL A 418 9.51 4.44 -23.15
N VAL A 419 8.33 5.00 -23.41
CA VAL A 419 7.10 4.72 -22.66
C VAL A 419 5.98 4.37 -23.64
N THR A 420 5.03 3.58 -23.18
CA THR A 420 3.78 3.26 -23.87
C THR A 420 2.84 4.46 -23.89
N SER A 421 1.82 4.42 -24.76
CA SER A 421 0.80 5.46 -24.83
C SER A 421 0.03 5.62 -23.52
N ILE A 422 -0.28 4.51 -22.84
CA ILE A 422 -1.01 4.55 -21.57
C ILE A 422 -0.15 5.12 -20.43
N GLU A 423 1.16 4.82 -20.38
CA GLU A 423 2.07 5.47 -19.44
C GLU A 423 2.14 6.98 -19.70
N PHE A 424 2.16 7.38 -20.98
CA PHE A 424 2.14 8.80 -21.36
C PHE A 424 0.85 9.49 -20.92
N GLU A 425 -0.32 8.85 -21.05
CA GLU A 425 -1.60 9.34 -20.49
C GLU A 425 -1.51 9.54 -18.97
N ARG A 426 -0.88 8.62 -18.25
CA ARG A 426 -0.66 8.78 -16.81
C ARG A 426 0.27 9.96 -16.50
N LEU A 427 1.33 10.19 -17.28
CA LEU A 427 2.21 11.36 -17.12
C LEU A 427 1.49 12.70 -17.41
N LEU A 428 0.54 12.71 -18.35
CA LEU A 428 -0.29 13.86 -18.68
C LEU A 428 -1.37 14.15 -17.64
N SER A 429 -1.86 13.11 -16.97
CA SER A 429 -3.00 13.22 -16.07
C SER A 429 -2.67 14.04 -14.82
N ALA A 430 -3.57 14.96 -14.46
CA ALA A 430 -3.46 15.76 -13.24
C ALA A 430 -3.46 14.90 -11.95
N SER A 431 -4.14 13.75 -11.96
CA SER A 431 -4.14 12.76 -10.88
C SER A 431 -3.03 11.71 -11.03
N GLY A 432 -2.18 11.86 -12.05
CA GLY A 432 -1.06 10.99 -12.36
C GLY A 432 0.17 11.20 -11.47
N PRO A 433 1.21 10.37 -11.67
CA PRO A 433 2.43 10.36 -10.85
C PRO A 433 3.21 11.68 -10.89
N THR A 434 3.04 12.48 -11.94
CA THR A 434 3.75 13.75 -12.15
C THR A 434 2.82 14.96 -12.11
N SER A 435 1.61 14.80 -11.58
CA SER A 435 0.60 15.86 -11.43
C SER A 435 0.37 16.67 -12.71
N GLY A 436 0.30 15.97 -13.85
CA GLY A 436 0.10 16.53 -15.17
C GLY A 436 1.31 17.18 -15.83
N THR A 437 2.49 17.14 -15.18
CA THR A 437 3.73 17.57 -15.80
C THR A 437 4.39 16.42 -16.55
N VAL A 438 4.44 16.49 -17.88
CA VAL A 438 5.19 15.50 -18.67
C VAL A 438 6.68 15.64 -18.36
N SER A 439 7.23 14.65 -17.68
CA SER A 439 8.66 14.57 -17.36
C SER A 439 9.21 13.22 -17.79
N ARG A 440 10.44 13.22 -18.29
CA ARG A 440 11.13 12.02 -18.74
C ARG A 440 11.41 11.11 -17.53
N PRO A 441 10.99 9.83 -17.53
CA PRO A 441 11.24 8.96 -16.37
C PRO A 441 12.72 8.75 -16.07
N GLY A 442 13.60 8.88 -17.06
CA GLY A 442 15.04 8.69 -16.89
C GLY A 442 15.77 9.80 -16.11
N ASP A 443 15.30 11.05 -16.19
CA ASP A 443 16.01 12.20 -15.60
C ASP A 443 15.11 13.34 -15.08
N SER A 444 13.79 13.11 -15.04
CA SER A 444 12.77 14.04 -14.56
C SER A 444 12.72 15.40 -15.28
N LYS A 445 13.41 15.56 -16.42
CA LYS A 445 13.34 16.79 -17.23
C LYS A 445 12.15 16.78 -18.17
N HIS A 446 11.63 17.96 -18.50
CA HIS A 446 10.59 18.10 -19.50
C HIS A 446 11.12 17.78 -20.91
N PRO A 447 10.48 16.90 -21.71
CA PRO A 447 10.92 16.60 -23.07
C PRO A 447 10.61 17.77 -24.02
N LYS A 448 11.62 18.22 -24.78
CA LYS A 448 11.44 19.25 -25.83
C LYS A 448 11.07 18.69 -27.20
N LYS A 449 11.27 17.39 -27.40
CA LYS A 449 10.98 16.65 -28.64
C LYS A 449 10.42 15.29 -28.24
N ILE A 450 9.33 14.89 -28.89
CA ILE A 450 8.65 13.61 -28.66
C ILE A 450 8.43 12.97 -30.03
N ALA A 451 8.67 11.67 -30.13
CA ALA A 451 8.34 10.87 -31.32
C ALA A 451 7.27 9.85 -30.93
N TRP A 452 6.27 9.68 -31.80
CA TRP A 452 5.23 8.67 -31.67
C TRP A 452 5.49 7.57 -32.69
N ILE A 453 5.57 6.33 -32.22
CA ILE A 453 5.67 5.14 -33.07
C ILE A 453 4.30 4.49 -33.08
N GLN A 454 3.65 4.51 -34.24
CA GLN A 454 2.32 3.91 -34.40
C GLN A 454 2.43 2.41 -34.65
N CYS A 455 1.31 1.69 -34.51
CA CYS A 455 1.19 0.27 -34.83
C CYS A 455 2.08 -0.68 -34.02
N VAL A 456 2.61 -0.25 -32.86
CA VAL A 456 3.36 -1.14 -31.96
C VAL A 456 2.42 -2.24 -31.44
N GLY A 457 2.66 -3.48 -31.87
CA GLY A 457 1.82 -4.64 -31.52
C GLY A 457 0.48 -4.70 -32.25
N SER A 458 0.31 -4.00 -33.37
CA SER A 458 -0.92 -4.04 -34.17
C SER A 458 -0.59 -3.95 -35.66
N ARG A 459 -1.33 -4.69 -36.49
CA ARG A 459 -1.03 -4.81 -37.94
C ARG A 459 0.38 -5.33 -38.20
N ASP A 460 0.82 -6.27 -37.36
CA ASP A 460 2.16 -6.86 -37.41
C ASP A 460 2.10 -8.36 -37.10
N HIS A 461 2.43 -9.19 -38.10
CA HIS A 461 2.37 -10.64 -38.02
C HIS A 461 3.50 -11.27 -37.18
N SER A 462 4.54 -10.51 -36.83
CA SER A 462 5.63 -11.03 -35.99
C SER A 462 5.25 -11.19 -34.51
N CYS A 463 4.06 -10.70 -34.12
CA CYS A 463 3.58 -10.67 -32.74
C CYS A 463 2.44 -11.67 -32.45
N ASP A 464 2.02 -12.45 -33.46
CA ASP A 464 0.96 -13.46 -33.37
C ASP A 464 1.33 -14.64 -32.44
#